data_AF-A0A078A670-F1
#
_entry.id   AF-A0A078A670-F1
#
_cell.length_a   1.000
_cell.length_b   1.000
_cell.length_c   1.000
_cell.angle_alpha   90.00
_cell.angle_beta   90.00
_cell.angle_gamma   90.00
#
_symmetry.space_group_name_H-M   'P 1'
#
loop_
_entity.id
_entity.type
_entity.pdbx_description
1 polymer ?
#
loop_
_entity_poly.entity_id
_entity_poly.type
_entity_poly.pdbx_seq_one_letter_code
_entity_poly.pdbx_strand_id
1 'polypeptide(L)' 'MTIVAGLGLHNLWIFWYFIYLWGMGIVSFISFWTGLFAGFDGNDWVSEYEDAISTWRGKIITDFLY' A
#
# COMPACT_ATOMS: atom_id res chain seq x y z
N MET A 1 19.56 -4.37 16.06
CA MET A 1 18.83 -5.09 15.00
C MET A 1 17.34 -4.94 15.31
N THR A 2 16.68 -3.93 14.75
CA THR A 2 15.24 -3.77 14.91
C THR A 2 14.57 -4.76 13.98
N ILE A 3 14.06 -5.87 14.54
CA ILE A 3 13.12 -6.73 13.84
C ILE A 3 11.86 -5.89 13.66
N VAL A 4 11.66 -5.31 12.48
CA VAL A 4 10.35 -4.78 12.11
C VAL A 4 9.51 -6.01 11.82
N ALA A 5 8.76 -6.44 12.82
CA ALA A 5 7.93 -7.63 12.76
C ALA A 5 6.70 -7.36 11.88
N GLY A 6 6.84 -7.56 10.58
CA GLY A 6 5.70 -7.82 9.71
C GLY A 6 4.97 -9.09 10.17
N LEU A 7 3.68 -9.21 9.86
CA LEU A 7 2.84 -10.32 10.32
C LEU A 7 3.24 -11.67 9.71
N GLY A 8 4.16 -11.70 8.75
CA GLY A 8 4.65 -12.95 8.15
C GLY A 8 3.55 -13.76 7.48
N LEU A 9 2.47 -13.09 7.04
CA LEU A 9 1.25 -13.74 6.54
C LEU A 9 1.50 -14.48 5.22
N HIS A 10 2.60 -14.18 4.54
CA HIS A 10 3.06 -14.92 3.37
C HIS A 10 3.33 -16.40 3.65
N ASN A 11 3.56 -16.77 4.92
CA ASN A 11 3.72 -18.16 5.34
C ASN A 11 2.39 -18.92 5.43
N LEU A 12 1.24 -18.23 5.47
CA LEU A 12 -0.10 -18.81 5.50
C LEU A 12 -0.69 -18.87 4.09
N TRP A 13 -0.15 -19.75 3.24
CA TRP A 13 -0.35 -19.79 1.78
C TRP A 13 -1.82 -19.67 1.30
N ILE A 14 -2.79 -20.25 2.03
CA ILE A 14 -4.21 -20.24 1.65
C ILE A 14 -4.93 -18.93 2.00
N PHE A 15 -4.48 -18.23 3.04
CA PHE A 15 -5.05 -16.95 3.47
C PHE A 15 -4.26 -15.76 2.91
N TRP A 16 -2.97 -15.98 2.61
CA TRP A 16 -2.07 -14.98 2.09
C TRP A 16 -2.61 -14.30 0.84
N TYR A 17 -3.06 -15.08 -0.14
CA TYR A 17 -3.52 -14.52 -1.41
C TYR A 17 -4.75 -13.61 -1.23
N PHE A 18 -5.71 -14.01 -0.40
CA PHE A 18 -6.88 -13.19 -0.12
C PHE A 18 -6.53 -11.91 0.65
N ILE A 19 -5.65 -12.02 1.65
CA ILE A 19 -5.21 -10.86 2.43
C ILE A 19 -4.36 -9.91 1.57
N TYR A 20 -3.51 -10.45 0.69
CA TYR A 20 -2.72 -9.68 -0.27
C TYR A 20 -3.62 -8.89 -1.23
N LEU A 21 -4.66 -9.53 -1.80
CA LEU A 21 -5.62 -8.84 -2.68
C LEU A 21 -6.38 -7.73 -1.94
N TRP A 22 -6.79 -7.98 -0.69
CA TRP A 22 -7.40 -6.97 0.16
C TRP A 22 -6.43 -5.82 0.46
N GLY A 23 -5.18 -6.12 0.79
CA GLY A 23 -4.13 -5.14 1.02
C GLY A 23 -3.89 -4.27 -0.21
N MET A 24 -3.80 -4.86 -1.40
CA MET A 24 -3.68 -4.13 -2.66
C MET A 24 -4.91 -3.25 -2.93
N GLY A 25 -6.12 -3.72 -2.63
CA GLY A 25 -7.35 -2.92 -2.73
C GLY A 25 -7.32 -1.69 -1.81
N ILE A 26 -6.88 -1.87 -0.57
CA ILE A 26 -6.73 -0.77 0.41
C ILE A 26 -5.66 0.22 -0.05
N VAL A 27 -4.50 -0.27 -0.52
CA VAL A 27 -3.42 0.56 -1.06
C VAL A 27 -3.93 1.43 -2.20
N SER A 28 -4.62 0.85 -3.19
CA SER A 28 -5.18 1.60 -4.32
C SER A 28 -6.22 2.63 -3.87
N PHE A 29 -7.09 2.28 -2.92
CA PHE A 29 -8.11 3.20 -2.41
C PHE A 29 -7.50 4.40 -1.68
N ILE A 30 -6.57 4.16 -0.75
CA ILE A 30 -5.88 5.25 -0.02
C ILE A 30 -5.07 6.11 -0.97
N SER A 31 -4.37 5.50 -1.93
CA SER A 31 -3.53 6.21 -2.89
C SER A 31 -4.35 7.09 -3.82
N PHE A 32 -5.53 6.61 -4.27
CA PHE A 32 -6.46 7.40 -5.06
C PHE A 32 -6.86 8.69 -4.37
N TRP A 33 -7.29 8.61 -3.09
CA TRP A 33 -7.67 9.80 -2.33
C TRP A 33 -6.48 10.69 -1.99
N THR A 34 -5.32 10.10 -1.66
CA THR A 34 -4.08 10.85 -1.38
C THR A 34 -3.67 11.67 -2.60
N GLY A 35 -3.57 11.01 -3.76
CA GLY A 35 -3.28 11.66 -5.03
C GLY A 35 -4.33 12.69 -5.41
N LEU A 36 -5.63 12.40 -5.17
CA LEU A 36 -6.73 13.34 -5.44
C LEU A 36 -6.59 14.64 -4.67
N PHE A 37 -6.34 14.57 -3.36
CA PHE A 37 -6.18 15.77 -2.54
C PHE A 37 -4.87 16.52 -2.81
N ALA A 38 -3.76 15.81 -3.07
CA ALA A 38 -2.48 16.45 -3.42
C ALA A 38 -2.48 17.06 -4.83
N GLY A 39 -3.12 16.38 -5.79
CA GLY A 39 -3.25 16.83 -7.17
C GLY A 39 -4.11 18.09 -7.33
N PHE A 40 -4.99 18.39 -6.38
CA PHE A 40 -5.68 19.69 -6.35
C PHE A 40 -4.75 20.86 -5.98
N ASP A 41 -3.65 20.59 -5.28
CA ASP A 41 -2.67 21.61 -4.86
C ASP A 41 -1.59 21.81 -5.95
N GLY A 42 -1.16 20.73 -6.61
CA GLY A 42 -0.08 20.76 -7.60
C GLY A 42 -0.48 20.68 -9.08
N ASN A 43 -1.76 20.43 -9.38
CA ASN A 43 -2.30 20.22 -10.74
C ASN A 43 -1.73 19.00 -11.49
N ASP A 44 -1.04 18.07 -10.80
CA ASP A 44 -0.53 16.79 -11.33
C ASP A 44 -1.00 15.61 -10.47
N TRP A 45 -2.26 15.24 -10.68
CA TRP A 45 -2.91 14.16 -9.94
C TRP A 45 -2.26 12.78 -10.17
N VAL A 46 -1.77 12.52 -11.38
CA VAL A 46 -1.27 11.21 -11.76
C VAL A 46 0.06 10.92 -11.07
N SER A 47 0.99 11.89 -11.08
CA SER A 47 2.28 11.73 -10.40
C SER A 47 2.08 11.52 -8.90
N GLU A 48 1.21 12.31 -8.26
CA GLU A 48 0.93 12.19 -6.82
C GLU A 48 0.28 10.84 -6.47
N TYR A 49 -0.56 10.30 -7.34
CA TYR A 49 -1.11 8.95 -7.18
C TYR A 49 -0.04 7.87 -7.28
N GLU A 50 0.87 7.97 -8.25
CA GLU A 50 1.96 6.99 -8.45
C GLU A 50 2.97 7.00 -7.27
N ASP A 51 3.25 8.17 -6.70
CA ASP A 51 4.09 8.29 -5.52
C ASP A 51 3.38 7.74 -4.26
N ALA A 52 2.08 8.04 -4.12
CA ALA A 52 1.27 7.51 -3.02
C ALA A 52 1.15 5.98 -3.08
N ILE A 53 0.92 5.41 -4.26
CA ILE A 53 0.77 3.94 -4.40
C ILE A 53 2.06 3.21 -4.09
N SER A 54 3.20 3.74 -4.52
CA SER A 54 4.52 3.20 -4.18
C SER A 54 4.75 3.22 -2.66
N THR A 55 4.45 4.34 -2.02
CA THR A 55 4.62 4.54 -0.57
C THR A 55 3.72 3.59 0.24
N TRP A 56 2.44 3.53 -0.06
CA TRP A 56 1.49 2.71 0.69
C TRP A 56 1.69 1.22 0.45
N ARG A 57 2.12 0.83 -0.76
CA ARG A 57 2.52 -0.55 -1.04
C ARG A 57 3.73 -0.97 -0.19
N GLY A 58 4.73 -0.10 -0.03
CA GLY A 58 5.85 -0.35 0.88
C GLY A 58 5.35 -0.64 2.30
N LYS A 59 4.59 0.30 2.87
CA LYS A 59 4.11 0.21 4.25
C LYS A 59 3.19 -0.98 4.53
N ILE A 60 2.21 -1.22 3.66
CA ILE A 60 1.15 -2.22 3.92
C ILE A 60 1.59 -3.59 3.42
N ILE A 61 2.05 -3.68 2.18
CA ILE A 61 2.36 -4.99 1.58
C ILE A 61 3.73 -5.48 2.05
N THR A 62 4.74 -4.62 1.98
CA THR A 62 6.15 -5.04 2.16
C THR A 62 6.55 -5.07 3.62
N ASP A 63 6.15 -4.07 4.40
CA ASP A 63 6.59 -3.93 5.80
C ASP A 63 5.64 -4.58 6.81
N PHE A 64 4.33 -4.64 6.51
CA PHE A 64 3.32 -5.12 7.46
C PHE A 64 2.79 -6.53 7.13
N LEU A 65 2.47 -6.80 5.86
CA LEU A 65 1.91 -8.09 5.46
C LEU A 65 2.98 -9.15 5.19
N TYR A 66 4.07 -8.75 4.53
CA TYR A 66 5.24 -9.62 4.31
C TYR A 66 5.96 -9.90 5.63
#